data_AF-T1HRP8-F1
#
_entry.id   AF-T1HRP8-F1
#
_cell.length_a   1.000
_cell.length_b   1.000
_cell.length_c   1.000
_cell.angle_alpha   90.00
_cell.angle_beta   90.00
_cell.angle_gamma   90.00
#
_symmetry.space_group_name_H-M   'P 1'
#
loop_
_entity.id
_entity.type
_entity.pdbx_description
1 polymer ?
#
loop_
_entity_poly.entity_id
_entity_poly.type
_entity_poly.pdbx_seq_one_letter_code
_entity_poly.pdbx_strand_id
1 'polypeptide(L)'
;MTLGFFGKFYVLAVGVDAKLWWLTGAVVVGSAIGLYYYLRVMVSLYLTAPQERQRDTPNNWALTAGGVVVLISAIAVLLLGLYPQPLISLVQMAQPLM
;
A
#
# COMPACT_ATOMS: atom_id res chain seq x y z
N MET A 1 -2.57 1.44 -9.52
CA MET A 1 -1.72 2.38 -8.76
C MET A 1 -2.30 2.50 -7.37
N THR A 2 -1.57 2.09 -6.33
CA THR A 2 -2.03 2.17 -4.93
C THR A 2 -1.37 3.35 -4.24
N LEU A 3 -1.95 3.80 -3.12
CA LEU A 3 -1.38 4.88 -2.31
C LEU A 3 0.11 4.63 -1.94
N GLY A 4 0.49 3.37 -1.69
CA GLY A 4 1.86 2.99 -1.36
C GLY A 4 2.88 3.25 -2.48
N PHE A 5 2.45 3.26 -3.74
CA PHE A 5 3.32 3.61 -4.87
C PHE A 5 3.70 5.10 -4.81
N PHE A 6 2.71 5.99 -4.66
CA PHE A 6 2.96 7.43 -4.56
C PHE A 6 3.80 7.79 -3.34
N GLY A 7 3.56 7.16 -2.19
CA GLY A 7 4.42 7.34 -1.01
C GLY A 7 5.89 7.02 -1.29
N LYS A 8 6.18 5.87 -1.91
CA LYS A 8 7.56 5.50 -2.28
C LYS A 8 8.14 6.42 -3.35
N PHE A 9 7.34 6.84 -4.32
CA PHE A 9 7.77 7.77 -5.37
C PHE A 9 8.25 9.10 -4.75
N TYR A 10 7.51 9.65 -3.79
CA TYR A 10 7.93 10.88 -3.08
C TYR A 10 9.23 10.68 -2.29
N VAL A 11 9.39 9.55 -1.60
CA VAL A 11 10.64 9.23 -0.88
C VAL A 11 11.83 9.16 -1.85
N LEU A 12 11.65 8.52 -3.01
CA LEU A 12 12.69 8.46 -4.05
C LEU A 12 12.98 9.84 -4.64
N ALA A 13 11.94 10.65 -4.92
CA ALA A 13 12.10 11.98 -5.48
C ALA A 13 12.92 12.88 -4.54
N VAL A 14 12.58 12.91 -3.25
CA VAL A 14 13.32 13.67 -2.23
C VAL A 14 14.74 13.10 -2.04
N GLY A 15 14.89 11.77 -2.05
CA GLY A 15 16.20 11.13 -1.93
C GLY A 15 17.16 11.50 -3.06
N VAL A 16 16.68 11.56 -4.30
CA VAL A 16 17.46 11.97 -5.47
C VAL A 16 17.77 13.46 -5.43
N ASP A 17 16.78 14.30 -5.12
CA ASP A 17 16.95 15.76 -5.02
C ASP A 17 18.00 16.14 -3.96
N ALA A 18 17.97 15.46 -2.80
CA ALA A 18 18.95 15.60 -1.73
C ALA A 18 20.29 14.88 -2.01
N LYS A 19 20.48 14.26 -3.19
CA LYS A 19 21.68 13.49 -3.58
C LYS A 19 22.03 12.33 -2.63
N LEU A 20 21.03 11.77 -1.95
CA LEU A 20 21.16 10.65 -1.01
C LEU A 20 21.15 9.31 -1.76
N TRP A 21 22.18 9.07 -2.57
CA TRP A 21 22.25 7.92 -3.47
C TRP A 21 22.20 6.56 -2.76
N TRP A 22 22.88 6.44 -1.61
CA TRP A 22 22.86 5.19 -0.84
C TRP A 22 21.46 4.89 -0.31
N LEU A 23 20.82 5.86 0.34
CA LEU A 23 19.46 5.68 0.88
C LEU A 23 18.44 5.40 -0.23
N THR A 24 18.54 6.13 -1.34
CA THR A 24 17.69 5.91 -2.52
C THR A 24 17.87 4.50 -3.08
N GLY A 25 19.11 4.03 -3.21
CA GLY A 25 19.42 2.66 -3.64
C GLY A 25 18.86 1.60 -2.69
N ALA A 26 19.00 1.81 -1.38
CA ALA A 26 18.44 0.92 -0.36
C ALA A 26 16.91 0.81 -0.45
N VAL A 27 16.21 1.92 -0.71
CA VAL A 27 14.75 1.93 -0.90
C VAL A 27 14.33 1.11 -2.14
N VAL A 28 15.09 1.21 -3.24
CA VAL A 28 14.83 0.44 -4.46
C VAL A 28 15.05 -1.05 -4.22
N VAL A 29 16.19 -1.43 -3.64
CA VAL A 29 16.52 -2.84 -3.34
C VAL A 29 15.51 -3.43 -2.36
N GLY A 30 15.20 -2.72 -1.27
CA GLY A 30 14.19 -3.15 -0.31
C GLY A 30 12.80 -3.31 -0.94
N SER A 31 12.46 -2.44 -1.90
CA SER A 31 11.20 -2.57 -2.66
C SER A 31 11.18 -3.81 -3.56
N ALA A 32 12.30 -4.17 -4.19
CA ALA A 32 12.42 -5.39 -4.98
C ALA A 32 12.30 -6.65 -4.12
N ILE A 33 12.96 -6.67 -2.96
CA ILE A 33 12.84 -7.77 -1.98
C ILE A 33 11.38 -7.89 -1.51
N GLY A 34 10.76 -6.77 -1.14
CA GLY A 34 9.35 -6.75 -0.74
C GLY A 34 8.43 -7.27 -1.84
N LEU A 35 8.68 -6.89 -3.10
CA LEU A 35 7.89 -7.34 -4.25
C LEU A 35 7.87 -8.86 -4.36
N TYR A 36 8.99 -9.54 -4.14
CA TYR A 36 9.04 -11.01 -4.13
C TYR A 36 8.06 -11.61 -3.11
N TYR A 37 8.07 -11.10 -1.87
CA TYR A 37 7.16 -11.59 -0.82
C TYR A 37 5.70 -11.24 -1.10
N TYR A 38 5.41 -10.03 -1.56
CA TYR A 38 4.04 -9.63 -1.91
C TYR A 38 3.48 -10.48 -3.04
N LEU A 39 4.26 -10.73 -4.09
CA LEU A 39 3.83 -11.58 -5.20
C LEU A 39 3.63 -13.02 -4.75
N ARG A 40 4.51 -13.55 -3.89
CA ARG A 40 4.33 -14.90 -3.32
C ARG A 40 3.00 -15.04 -2.59
N VAL A 41 2.61 -14.04 -1.79
CA VAL A 41 1.31 -14.02 -1.10
C VAL A 41 0.16 -13.93 -2.10
N MET A 42 0.26 -13.06 -3.10
CA MET A 42 -0.78 -12.91 -4.14
C MET A 42 -0.98 -14.21 -4.94
N VAL A 43 0.10 -14.87 -5.32
CA VAL A 43 0.07 -16.19 -5.96
C VAL A 43 -0.63 -17.20 -5.06
N SER A 44 -0.27 -17.24 -3.77
CA SER A 44 -0.92 -18.13 -2.82
C SER A 44 -2.42 -17.86 -2.64
N LEU A 45 -2.85 -16.60 -2.80
CA LEU A 45 -4.25 -16.20 -2.66
C LEU A 45 -5.10 -16.59 -3.87
N TYR A 46 -4.55 -16.48 -5.09
CA TYR A 46 -5.31 -16.65 -6.33
C TYR A 46 -5.09 -17.98 -7.05
N LEU A 47 -3.90 -18.57 -6.97
CA LEU A 47 -3.51 -19.73 -7.77
C LEU A 47 -3.49 -21.03 -6.96
N THR A 48 -3.41 -20.97 -5.63
CA THR A 48 -3.49 -22.14 -4.77
C THR A 48 -4.95 -22.39 -4.39
N ALA A 49 -5.61 -23.34 -5.07
CA ALA A 49 -6.93 -23.79 -4.67
C ALA A 49 -6.81 -24.78 -3.49
N PRO A 50 -7.31 -24.46 -2.29
CA PRO A 50 -7.29 -25.41 -1.19
C PRO A 50 -8.26 -26.57 -1.47
N GLN A 51 -7.88 -27.80 -1.11
CA GLN A 51 -8.72 -29.00 -1.28
C GLN A 51 -10.04 -28.89 -0.49
N GLU A 52 -10.01 -28.19 0.65
CA GLU A 52 -11.20 -27.77 1.39
C GLU A 52 -11.19 -26.24 1.51
N ARG A 53 -12.24 -25.56 1.03
CA ARG A 53 -12.47 -24.15 1.36
C ARG A 53 -12.94 -24.04 2.80
N GLN A 54 -12.02 -24.18 3.76
CA GLN A 54 -12.28 -23.74 5.12
C GLN A 54 -12.29 -22.22 5.13
N ARG A 55 -13.48 -21.65 5.23
CA ARG A 55 -13.66 -20.21 5.37
C ARG A 55 -13.66 -19.91 6.87
N ASP A 56 -12.58 -19.34 7.38
CA ASP A 56 -12.48 -18.92 8.80
C ASP A 56 -13.37 -17.72 9.14
N THR A 57 -14.25 -17.32 8.22
CA THR A 57 -15.10 -16.13 8.35
C THR A 57 -16.57 -16.48 8.11
N PRO A 58 -17.50 -15.84 8.85
CA PRO A 58 -18.93 -15.98 8.62
C PRO A 58 -19.33 -15.61 7.20
N ASN A 59 -20.44 -16.16 6.70
CA ASN A 59 -20.95 -15.82 5.36
C ASN A 59 -21.24 -14.32 5.18
N ASN A 60 -21.54 -13.60 6.27
CA ASN A 60 -21.77 -12.16 6.30
C ASN A 60 -20.53 -11.34 6.73
N TRP A 61 -19.31 -11.88 6.59
CA TRP A 61 -18.07 -11.23 7.04
C TRP A 61 -17.92 -9.78 6.57
N ALA A 62 -18.38 -9.45 5.35
CA ALA A 62 -18.30 -8.11 4.80
C ALA A 62 -19.11 -7.06 5.60
N LEU A 63 -20.15 -7.50 6.32
CA LEU A 63 -20.99 -6.67 7.18
C LEU A 63 -20.50 -6.62 8.63
N THR A 64 -19.52 -7.45 9.00
CA THR A 64 -18.87 -7.33 10.31
C THR A 64 -18.04 -6.06 10.35
N ALA A 65 -17.81 -5.51 11.55
CA ALA A 65 -16.98 -4.32 11.73
C ALA A 65 -15.60 -4.47 11.05
N GLY A 66 -14.98 -5.65 11.16
CA GLY A 66 -13.71 -5.96 10.50
C GLY A 66 -13.81 -5.95 8.97
N GLY A 67 -14.83 -6.59 8.40
CA GLY A 67 -15.04 -6.60 6.95
C GLY A 67 -15.28 -5.19 6.38
N VAL A 68 -16.11 -4.40 7.06
CA VAL A 68 -16.39 -3.01 6.64
C VAL A 68 -15.11 -2.16 6.67
N VAL A 69 -14.31 -2.25 7.74
CA VAL A 69 -13.04 -1.50 7.84
C VAL A 69 -12.06 -1.90 6.74
N VAL A 70 -11.93 -3.19 6.43
CA VAL A 70 -11.08 -3.68 5.34
C VAL A 70 -11.55 -3.14 3.99
N LEU A 71 -12.85 -3.16 3.72
CA LEU A 71 -13.42 -2.64 2.48
C LEU A 71 -13.18 -1.14 2.33
N ILE A 72 -13.47 -0.35 3.37
CA ILE A 72 -13.24 1.09 3.35
C ILE A 72 -11.76 1.39 3.14
N SER A 73 -10.87 0.67 3.83
CA SER A 73 -9.41 0.85 3.70
C SER A 73 -8.92 0.51 2.30
N ALA A 74 -9.40 -0.59 1.71
CA ALA A 74 -9.06 -0.98 0.35
C ALA A 74 -9.52 0.06 -0.67
N ILE A 75 -10.75 0.55 -0.54
CA ILE A 75 -11.31 1.62 -1.39
C ILE A 75 -10.47 2.89 -1.24
N ALA A 76 -10.15 3.31 -0.01
CA ALA A 76 -9.35 4.50 0.24
C ALA A 76 -7.95 4.40 -0.41
N VAL A 77 -7.26 3.26 -0.27
CA VAL A 77 -5.93 3.04 -0.87
C VAL A 77 -5.97 3.08 -2.40
N LEU A 78 -7.06 2.63 -3.02
CA LEU A 78 -7.25 2.68 -4.47
C LEU A 78 -7.60 4.10 -4.94
N LEU A 79 -8.57 4.76 -4.29
CA LEU A 79 -9.00 6.11 -4.65
C LEU A 79 -7.86 7.12 -4.50
N LEU A 80 -7.20 7.12 -3.34
CA LEU A 80 -6.03 7.99 -3.10
C LEU A 80 -4.83 7.56 -3.94
N GLY A 81 -4.78 6.29 -4.37
CA GLY A 81 -3.80 5.80 -5.33
C GLY A 81 -4.04 6.29 -6.77
N LEU A 82 -5.27 6.62 -7.15
CA LEU A 82 -5.58 7.23 -8.45
C LEU A 82 -5.52 8.76 -8.41
N TYR A 83 -5.98 9.35 -7.31
CA TYR A 83 -6.04 10.79 -7.09
C TYR A 83 -5.40 11.15 -5.73
N PRO A 84 -4.06 11.23 -5.67
CA PRO A 84 -3.34 11.49 -4.42
C PRO A 84 -3.41 12.95 -3.97
N GLN A 85 -3.81 13.86 -4.86
CA GLN A 85 -3.77 15.32 -4.64
C GLN A 85 -4.44 15.78 -3.34
N PRO A 86 -5.65 15.30 -2.96
CA PRO A 86 -6.31 15.74 -1.73
C PRO A 86 -5.47 15.41 -0.48
N LEU A 87 -4.85 14.23 -0.46
CA LEU A 87 -4.00 13.82 0.65
C LEU A 87 -2.73 14.67 0.73
N ILE A 88 -2.11 14.96 -0.42
CA ILE A 88 -0.91 15.79 -0.48
C ILE A 88 -1.21 17.20 0.06
N SER A 89 -2.32 17.81 -0.38
CA SER A 89 -2.72 19.13 0.11
C SER A 89 -2.97 19.14 1.62
N LEU A 90 -3.62 18.11 2.17
CA LEU A 90 -3.83 17.99 3.61
C LEU A 90 -2.51 17.89 4.39
N VAL A 91 -1.56 17.09 3.91
CA VAL A 91 -0.25 16.94 4.54
C VAL A 91 0.54 18.26 4.50
N GLN A 92 0.47 19.00 3.40
CA GLN A 92 1.10 20.31 3.27
C GLN A 92 0.51 21.35 4.22
N MET A 93 -0.82 21.35 4.39
CA MET A 93 -1.49 22.25 5.35
C MET A 93 -1.13 21.94 6.81
N ALA A 94 -0.77 20.69 7.11
CA ALA A 94 -0.43 20.25 8.46
C ALA A 94 1.05 20.44 8.82
N GLN A 95 1.84 21.13 7.99
CA GLN A 95 3.25 21.38 8.28
C GLN A 95 3.39 22.31 9.50
N PRO A 96 4.30 22.00 10.45
CA PRO A 96 4.52 22.86 11.61
C PRO A 96 5.07 24.22 11.15
N LEU A 97 4.69 25.29 11.86
CA LEU A 97 5.25 26.62 11.71
C LEU A 97 6.72 26.59 12.18
N MET A 98 7.64 26.30 11.28
CA MET A 98 9.09 26.45 11.45
C MET A 98 9.66 27.21 10.27
#